data_AF-A0A133SKK2-F1
#
_entry.id   AF-A0A133SKK2-F1
#
_cell.length_a   1.000
_cell.length_b   1.000
_cell.length_c   1.000
_cell.angle_alpha   90.00
_cell.angle_beta   90.00
_cell.angle_gamma   90.00
#
_symmetry.space_group_name_H-M   'P 1'
#
loop_
_entity.id
_entity.type
_entity.pdbx_description
1 polymer ?
#
loop_
_entity_poly.entity_id
_entity_poly.type
_entity_poly.pdbx_seq_one_letter_code
_entity_poly.pdbx_strand_id
1 'polypeptide(L)'
;MFCNQCGEEVPEDSKFCPFCGASIIKKPKKVPISEPTEKNESSDDNFMDEEVKKKLRDIGKNPKSIGKNPKFMGTDSKNHASPNPEVKRKPYFLIIVAAVLTLIFFIRVYAQIQDEKAYKQGVQQLENNQYDTAASTFFRTHTDEGQELYKLASSFRQFSKGDYEMADYYLKEISIKNIEEKYPDLKDSIDAMKTKLDDTREARDKASQEKYEAERKQKKEEERQRAQEYQSTLHIGDPDNKIVDVMGTPEAKNTTQVDGHQSVQWVYRNTYIYTDDGIISAIQKFE
;
A
#
# COMPACT_ATOMS: atom_id res chain seq x y z
N MET A 1 24.77 -2.54 7.66
CA MET A 1 24.55 -3.55 6.58
C MET A 1 23.96 -2.89 5.35
N PHE A 2 24.18 -3.39 4.13
CA PHE A 2 23.60 -2.75 2.93
C PHE A 2 22.25 -3.36 2.55
N CYS A 3 21.32 -2.52 2.09
CA CYS A 3 20.05 -2.97 1.54
C CYS A 3 20.31 -3.74 0.23
N ASN A 4 19.75 -4.94 0.11
CA ASN A 4 19.86 -5.77 -1.10
C ASN A 4 19.00 -5.27 -2.28
N GLN A 5 18.11 -4.31 -2.05
CA GLN A 5 17.25 -3.72 -3.09
C GLN A 5 17.80 -2.41 -3.63
N CYS A 6 18.21 -1.48 -2.75
CA CYS A 6 18.68 -0.15 -3.18
C CYS A 6 20.18 0.09 -2.98
N GLY A 7 20.90 -0.79 -2.29
CA GLY A 7 22.35 -0.66 -2.08
C GLY A 7 22.77 0.31 -0.97
N GLU A 8 21.83 1.01 -0.33
CA GLU A 8 22.14 2.00 0.72
C GLU A 8 22.53 1.34 2.05
N GLU A 9 23.37 2.02 2.85
CA GLU A 9 23.74 1.55 4.18
C GLU A 9 22.58 1.70 5.16
N VAL A 10 22.24 0.61 5.84
CA VAL A 10 21.14 0.52 6.80
C VAL A 10 21.66 0.03 8.16
N PRO A 11 21.18 0.59 9.29
CA PRO A 11 21.49 0.10 10.62
C PRO A 11 21.13 -1.39 10.78
N GLU A 12 21.97 -2.15 11.48
CA GLU A 12 21.86 -3.62 11.56
C GLU A 12 20.55 -4.11 12.21
N ASP A 13 19.91 -3.27 13.02
CA ASP A 13 18.69 -3.59 13.75
C ASP A 13 17.41 -3.21 12.99
N SER A 14 17.56 -2.68 11.76
CA SER A 14 16.43 -2.17 10.98
C SER A 14 15.65 -3.33 10.35
N LYS A 15 14.35 -3.42 10.67
CA LYS A 15 13.44 -4.39 10.02
C LYS A 15 13.12 -4.05 8.56
N PHE A 16 13.26 -2.77 8.20
CA PHE A 16 12.97 -2.22 6.87
C PHE A 16 14.01 -1.17 6.49
N CYS A 17 14.29 -1.03 5.20
CA CYS A 17 15.17 0.00 4.67
C CYS A 17 14.46 1.36 4.73
N PRO A 18 15.04 2.40 5.37
CA PRO A 18 14.43 3.73 5.42
C PRO A 18 14.46 4.46 4.06
N PHE A 19 15.30 4.00 3.12
CA PHE A 19 15.47 4.66 1.83
C PHE A 19 14.54 4.10 0.73
N CYS A 20 14.26 2.80 0.73
CA CYS A 20 13.40 2.18 -0.30
C CYS A 20 12.21 1.39 0.26
N GLY A 21 12.06 1.27 1.58
CA GLY A 21 10.96 0.55 2.22
C GLY A 21 11.08 -0.99 2.21
N ALA A 22 12.11 -1.56 1.57
CA ALA A 22 12.29 -3.01 1.49
C ALA A 22 12.52 -3.65 2.86
N SER A 23 11.89 -4.80 3.12
CA SER A 23 12.10 -5.55 4.37
C SER A 23 13.47 -6.22 4.42
N ILE A 24 14.16 -6.11 5.56
CA ILE A 24 15.54 -6.55 5.77
C ILE A 24 15.61 -7.83 6.63
N ILE A 25 14.46 -8.47 6.91
CA ILE A 25 14.37 -9.63 7.80
C ILE A 25 15.27 -10.77 7.31
N LYS A 26 16.42 -10.96 7.99
CA LYS A 26 17.29 -12.12 7.85
C LYS A 26 16.52 -13.35 8.34
N LYS A 27 16.16 -14.26 7.43
CA LYS A 27 15.65 -15.59 7.81
C LYS A 27 16.75 -16.33 8.58
N PRO A 28 16.51 -16.79 9.83
CA PRO A 28 17.49 -17.61 10.53
C PRO A 28 17.68 -18.96 9.81
N LYS A 29 18.94 -19.35 9.61
CA LYS A 29 19.33 -20.66 9.06
C LYS A 29 18.83 -21.79 9.97
N LYS A 30 18.13 -22.76 9.39
CA LYS A 30 17.74 -24.03 10.01
C LYS A 30 18.96 -24.94 10.23
N VAL A 31 19.12 -25.47 11.44
CA VAL A 31 19.85 -26.71 11.79
C VAL A 31 19.05 -27.40 12.93
N PRO A 32 18.96 -28.75 13.01
CA PRO A 32 17.79 -29.48 13.51
C PRO A 32 17.82 -30.00 14.96
N ILE A 33 16.60 -30.20 15.51
CA ILE A 33 16.08 -31.23 16.46
C ILE A 33 16.70 -31.33 17.86
N SER A 34 15.91 -31.00 18.89
CA SER A 34 15.29 -31.97 19.83
C SER A 34 14.40 -31.28 20.87
N GLU A 35 13.14 -31.71 20.94
CA GLU A 35 12.15 -31.51 22.02
C GLU A 35 12.66 -32.06 23.39
N PRO A 36 12.12 -31.65 24.56
CA PRO A 36 10.68 -31.80 24.87
C PRO A 36 10.02 -30.77 25.82
N THR A 37 8.67 -30.69 25.72
CA THR A 37 7.65 -30.41 26.79
C THR A 37 7.76 -29.10 27.61
N GLU A 38 6.72 -28.39 28.02
CA GLU A 38 5.30 -28.66 28.32
C GLU A 38 4.61 -27.28 28.53
N LYS A 39 3.29 -27.17 28.22
CA LYS A 39 2.25 -26.35 28.90
C LYS A 39 2.41 -24.80 28.86
N ASN A 40 1.40 -23.95 28.65
CA ASN A 40 -0.06 -24.01 28.51
C ASN A 40 -0.52 -22.67 27.89
N GLU A 41 -1.71 -22.68 27.26
CA GLU A 41 -2.86 -21.75 27.42
C GLU A 41 -2.61 -20.43 28.19
N SER A 42 -3.24 -19.29 27.94
CA SER A 42 -4.49 -18.90 27.31
C SER A 42 -4.48 -17.37 27.18
N SER A 43 -5.55 -16.87 26.59
CA SER A 43 -5.97 -15.50 26.37
C SER A 43 -6.03 -14.57 27.61
N ASP A 44 -6.20 -13.29 27.26
CA ASP A 44 -6.95 -12.24 27.96
C ASP A 44 -6.20 -11.10 28.65
N ASP A 45 -6.35 -9.94 27.99
CA ASP A 45 -6.84 -8.67 28.51
C ASP A 45 -5.98 -7.78 29.43
N ASN A 46 -5.69 -6.61 28.85
CA ASN A 46 -5.85 -5.28 29.45
C ASN A 46 -5.27 -5.05 30.85
N PHE A 47 -4.07 -4.47 30.90
CA PHE A 47 -3.71 -3.54 31.97
C PHE A 47 -3.04 -2.30 31.37
N MET A 48 -3.85 -1.28 31.09
CA MET A 48 -3.40 0.06 30.75
C MET A 48 -2.91 0.74 32.03
N ASP A 49 -1.59 0.87 32.18
CA ASP A 49 -1.03 1.66 33.26
C ASP A 49 -0.94 3.14 32.84
N GLU A 50 -1.58 3.99 33.64
CA GLU A 50 -1.83 5.42 33.48
C GLU A 50 -0.57 6.31 33.60
N GLU A 51 0.62 5.73 33.37
CA GLU A 51 1.90 6.42 33.53
C GLU A 51 2.53 6.84 32.18
N VAL A 52 2.09 6.25 31.06
CA VAL A 52 2.66 6.50 29.73
C VAL A 52 1.96 7.66 28.99
N LYS A 53 0.68 7.92 29.28
CA LYS A 53 -0.09 9.01 28.62
C LYS A 53 0.27 10.42 29.10
N LYS A 54 1.01 10.57 30.21
CA LYS A 54 1.39 11.87 30.77
C LYS A 54 2.73 12.43 30.25
N LYS A 55 3.54 11.63 29.55
CA LYS A 55 4.88 12.05 29.06
C LYS A 55 4.94 12.51 27.59
N LEU A 56 3.82 12.58 26.87
CA LEU A 56 3.78 12.95 25.45
C LEU A 56 3.07 14.28 25.14
N ARG A 57 2.92 15.17 26.12
CA ARG A 57 2.56 16.57 25.87
C ARG A 57 3.60 17.48 26.49
N ASP A 58 4.10 18.40 25.68
CA ASP A 58 4.89 19.57 26.06
C ASP A 58 6.40 19.39 26.22
N ILE A 59 7.08 19.07 25.11
CA ILE A 59 8.46 19.58 24.88
C ILE A 59 8.41 20.53 23.69
N GLY A 60 7.85 21.70 23.94
CA GLY A 60 8.00 22.90 23.15
C GLY A 60 8.13 24.09 24.09
N LYS A 61 9.31 24.73 24.05
CA LYS A 61 9.67 26.05 24.62
C LYS A 61 10.42 26.05 25.98
N ASN A 62 11.74 26.29 25.86
CA ASN A 62 12.75 26.90 26.75
C ASN A 62 12.27 27.51 28.10
N PRO A 63 13.04 27.38 29.20
CA PRO A 63 13.83 28.55 29.64
C PRO A 63 15.19 28.28 30.31
N LYS A 64 15.94 29.39 30.39
CA LYS A 64 17.23 29.68 31.03
C LYS A 64 17.34 29.37 32.55
N SER A 65 18.57 29.02 32.92
CA SER A 65 19.39 29.56 34.03
C SER A 65 19.24 29.08 35.49
N ILE A 66 20.39 29.22 36.19
CA ILE A 66 20.69 29.17 37.64
C ILE A 66 21.10 27.76 38.11
N GLY A 67 22.34 27.44 38.51
CA GLY A 67 23.42 28.22 39.10
C GLY A 67 23.55 27.86 40.58
N LYS A 68 24.67 27.27 41.01
CA LYS A 68 25.24 27.36 42.38
C LYS A 68 26.67 26.80 42.42
N ASN A 69 27.58 27.67 42.90
CA ASN A 69 29.03 27.54 43.05
C ASN A 69 29.45 26.56 44.16
N PRO A 70 30.76 26.29 44.25
CA PRO A 70 31.48 26.58 45.49
C PRO A 70 32.49 27.72 45.34
N LYS A 71 32.59 28.57 46.37
CA LYS A 71 33.58 29.64 46.52
C LYS A 71 34.92 29.10 47.01
N PHE A 72 36.02 29.61 46.47
CA PHE A 72 37.23 29.86 47.24
C PHE A 72 37.90 31.16 46.73
N MET A 73 38.02 32.15 47.64
CA MET A 73 38.89 33.33 47.51
C MET A 73 40.31 32.87 47.82
N GLY A 74 41.41 33.38 47.26
CA GLY A 74 41.69 34.45 46.31
C GLY A 74 43.21 34.65 46.33
N THR A 75 43.80 35.18 45.27
CA THR A 75 45.03 35.98 45.32
C THR A 75 45.14 36.76 44.02
N ASP A 76 45.47 38.05 44.15
CA ASP A 76 45.69 39.00 43.08
C ASP A 76 46.72 38.52 42.04
N SER A 77 46.53 38.87 40.77
CA SER A 77 47.57 39.49 39.93
C SER A 77 47.20 39.46 38.44
N LYS A 78 46.96 40.67 37.92
CA LYS A 78 47.29 41.18 36.58
C LYS A 78 46.69 40.50 35.33
N ASN A 79 45.84 41.31 34.69
CA ASN A 79 45.41 41.23 33.30
C ASN A 79 46.52 40.81 32.33
N HIS A 80 46.28 39.76 31.54
CA HIS A 80 46.79 39.66 30.17
C HIS A 80 45.69 39.07 29.29
N ALA A 81 45.06 39.93 28.50
CA ALA A 81 44.27 39.52 27.35
C ALA A 81 45.22 38.87 26.32
N SER A 82 44.96 37.60 25.97
CA SER A 82 45.56 36.99 24.77
C SER A 82 44.58 37.15 23.60
N PRO A 83 45.02 37.67 22.44
CA PRO A 83 44.17 37.83 21.28
C PRO A 83 43.97 36.50 20.53
N ASN A 84 42.74 36.33 20.05
CA ASN A 84 42.29 35.35 19.07
C ASN A 84 43.23 35.34 17.83
N PRO A 85 43.76 34.18 17.37
CA PRO A 85 44.61 34.17 16.19
C PRO A 85 43.79 34.40 14.92
N GLU A 86 43.98 35.57 14.31
CA GLU A 86 43.54 35.87 12.95
C GLU A 86 44.17 34.86 11.97
N VAL A 87 43.33 34.02 11.35
CA VAL A 87 43.75 33.10 10.29
C VAL A 87 44.10 33.91 9.04
N LYS A 88 45.39 34.23 8.87
CA LYS A 88 45.92 34.83 7.64
C LYS A 88 45.78 33.84 6.47
N ARG A 89 44.71 33.98 5.66
CA ARG A 89 44.54 33.21 4.41
C ARG A 89 45.66 33.59 3.43
N LYS A 90 46.53 32.63 3.12
CA LYS A 90 47.63 32.80 2.15
C LYS A 90 47.04 32.92 0.73
N PRO A 91 47.62 33.74 -0.17
CA PRO A 91 47.07 34.03 -1.50
C PRO A 91 46.89 32.79 -2.40
N TYR A 92 47.66 31.72 -2.16
CA TYR A 92 47.53 30.44 -2.88
C TYR A 92 46.17 29.75 -2.68
N PHE A 93 45.47 29.99 -1.57
CA PHE A 93 44.15 29.40 -1.33
C PHE A 93 43.11 29.92 -2.34
N LEU A 94 43.17 31.20 -2.72
CA LEU A 94 42.26 31.78 -3.72
C LEU A 94 42.53 31.24 -5.12
N ILE A 95 43.80 30.98 -5.47
CA ILE A 95 44.19 30.39 -6.76
C ILE A 95 43.68 28.95 -6.88
N ILE A 96 43.79 28.15 -5.81
CA ILE A 96 43.28 26.78 -5.78
C ILE A 96 41.75 26.78 -5.93
N VAL A 97 41.04 27.65 -5.20
CA VAL A 97 39.58 27.78 -5.33
C VAL A 97 39.18 28.16 -6.76
N ALA A 98 39.88 29.13 -7.38
CA ALA A 98 39.62 29.51 -8.76
C ALA A 98 39.86 28.36 -9.76
N ALA A 99 40.95 27.59 -9.59
CA ALA A 99 41.26 26.44 -10.43
C ALA A 99 40.25 25.29 -10.26
N VAL A 100 39.72 25.08 -9.05
CA VAL A 100 38.67 24.10 -8.81
C VAL A 100 37.35 24.54 -9.47
N LEU A 101 36.99 25.82 -9.38
CA LEU A 101 35.79 26.35 -10.02
C LEU A 101 35.86 26.27 -11.56
N THR A 102 37.02 26.55 -12.16
CA THR A 102 37.19 26.39 -13.61
C THR A 102 37.12 24.93 -14.04
N LEU A 103 37.71 24.01 -13.28
CA LEU A 103 37.60 22.57 -13.55
C LEU A 103 36.14 22.10 -13.49
N ILE A 104 35.38 22.52 -12.47
CA ILE A 104 33.95 22.22 -12.35
C ILE A 104 33.18 22.78 -13.55
N PHE A 105 33.49 23.99 -14.00
CA PHE A 105 32.88 24.59 -15.17
C PHE A 105 33.15 23.76 -16.44
N PHE A 106 34.39 23.32 -16.69
CA PHE A 106 34.71 22.46 -17.83
C PHE A 106 34.00 21.11 -17.77
N ILE A 107 33.88 20.50 -16.59
CA ILE A 107 33.12 19.26 -16.40
C ILE A 107 31.64 19.48 -16.75
N ARG A 108 31.05 20.60 -16.30
CA ARG A 108 29.66 20.96 -16.61
C ARG A 108 29.44 21.18 -18.11
N VAL A 109 30.33 21.90 -18.78
CA VAL A 109 30.27 22.12 -20.24
C VAL A 109 30.40 20.79 -20.99
N TYR A 110 31.32 19.92 -20.57
CA TYR A 110 31.48 18.60 -21.17
C TYR A 110 30.23 17.73 -21.00
N ALA A 111 29.62 17.73 -19.81
CA ALA A 111 28.36 17.03 -19.55
C ALA A 111 27.24 17.54 -20.47
N GLN A 112 27.11 18.86 -20.63
CA GLN A 112 26.09 19.48 -21.49
C GLN A 112 26.24 19.07 -22.97
N ILE A 113 27.46 18.98 -23.49
CA ILE A 113 27.72 18.52 -24.87
C ILE A 113 27.31 17.06 -25.05
N GLN A 114 27.60 16.21 -24.07
CA GLN A 114 27.21 14.80 -24.12
C GLN A 114 25.70 14.63 -24.04
N ASP A 115 25.02 15.42 -23.20
CA ASP A 115 23.56 15.43 -23.11
C ASP A 115 22.91 15.83 -24.45
N GLU A 116 23.42 16.87 -25.13
CA GLU A 116 22.87 17.29 -26.42
C GLU A 116 23.04 16.21 -27.51
N LYS A 117 24.18 15.52 -27.53
CA LYS A 117 24.42 14.40 -28.46
C LYS A 117 23.49 13.23 -28.17
N ALA A 118 23.35 12.85 -26.90
CA ALA A 118 22.45 11.79 -26.47
C ALA A 118 20.99 12.14 -26.81
N TYR A 119 20.58 13.39 -26.58
CA TYR A 119 19.24 13.88 -26.90
C TYR A 119 18.92 13.71 -28.39
N LYS A 120 19.77 14.22 -29.30
CA LYS A 120 19.56 14.10 -30.75
C LYS A 120 19.51 12.64 -31.21
N GLN A 121 20.40 11.81 -30.66
CA GLN A 121 20.40 10.38 -30.94
C GLN A 121 19.12 9.69 -30.45
N GLY A 122 18.63 10.04 -29.27
CA GLY A 122 17.39 9.50 -28.71
C GLY A 122 16.17 9.86 -29.55
N VAL A 123 16.07 11.11 -30.02
CA VAL A 123 14.98 11.57 -30.89
C VAL A 123 14.97 10.76 -32.19
N GLN A 124 16.12 10.65 -32.85
CA GLN A 124 16.25 9.86 -34.07
C GLN A 124 15.88 8.38 -33.85
N GLN A 125 16.25 7.79 -32.71
CA GLN A 125 15.85 6.41 -32.38
C GLN A 125 14.34 6.29 -32.19
N LEU A 126 13.70 7.29 -31.58
CA LEU A 126 12.27 7.32 -31.35
C LEU A 126 11.49 7.40 -32.67
N GLU A 127 11.89 8.29 -33.57
CA GLU A 127 11.33 8.45 -34.92
C GLU A 127 11.48 7.17 -35.77
N ASN A 128 12.58 6.43 -35.56
CA ASN A 128 12.82 5.14 -36.23
C ASN A 128 12.18 3.94 -35.52
N ASN A 129 11.26 4.17 -34.57
CA ASN A 129 10.57 3.14 -33.80
C ASN A 129 11.48 2.23 -32.95
N GLN A 130 12.70 2.70 -32.63
CA GLN A 130 13.66 1.97 -31.81
C GLN A 130 13.48 2.31 -30.33
N TYR A 131 12.31 1.98 -29.78
CA TYR A 131 11.86 2.47 -28.47
C TYR A 131 12.70 1.98 -27.29
N ASP A 132 13.18 0.72 -27.31
CA ASP A 132 14.07 0.19 -26.27
C ASP A 132 15.37 1.01 -26.19
N THR A 133 15.99 1.28 -27.34
CA THR A 133 17.22 2.07 -27.39
C THR A 133 16.95 3.54 -27.05
N ALA A 134 15.88 4.12 -27.58
CA ALA A 134 15.50 5.51 -27.31
C ALA A 134 15.33 5.76 -25.80
N ALA A 135 14.57 4.88 -25.12
CA ALA A 135 14.39 4.97 -23.67
C ALA A 135 15.74 4.90 -22.93
N SER A 136 16.62 3.96 -23.30
CA SER A 136 17.94 3.86 -22.66
C SER A 136 18.83 5.08 -22.89
N THR A 137 18.70 5.74 -24.04
CA THR A 137 19.45 6.95 -24.39
C THR A 137 18.95 8.14 -23.58
N PHE A 138 17.63 8.35 -23.53
CA PHE A 138 17.02 9.46 -22.78
C PHE A 138 17.14 9.29 -21.26
N PHE A 139 17.21 8.06 -20.74
CA PHE A 139 17.44 7.81 -19.32
C PHE A 139 18.72 8.49 -18.78
N ARG A 140 19.71 8.73 -19.65
CA ARG A 140 20.98 9.38 -19.30
C ARG A 140 20.94 10.90 -19.40
N THR A 141 19.87 11.46 -19.96
CA THR A 141 19.73 12.90 -20.16
C THR A 141 19.18 13.58 -18.91
N HIS A 142 19.73 14.74 -18.55
CA HIS A 142 19.36 15.47 -17.34
C HIS A 142 18.43 16.67 -17.62
N THR A 143 17.90 16.76 -18.84
CA THR A 143 16.98 17.83 -19.23
C THR A 143 15.53 17.40 -19.01
N ASP A 144 14.66 18.35 -18.64
CA ASP A 144 13.24 18.08 -18.43
C ASP A 144 12.60 17.44 -19.68
N GLU A 145 12.94 17.97 -20.86
CA GLU A 145 12.49 17.42 -22.15
C GLU A 145 12.99 16.00 -22.39
N GLY A 146 14.25 15.73 -22.04
CA GLY A 146 14.82 14.40 -22.16
C GLY A 146 14.10 13.39 -21.26
N GLN A 147 13.69 13.82 -20.07
CA GLN A 147 12.86 13.01 -19.17
C GLN A 147 11.44 12.78 -19.70
N GLU A 148 10.81 13.77 -20.35
CA GLU A 148 9.53 13.58 -21.04
C GLU A 148 9.65 12.59 -22.20
N LEU A 149 10.70 12.71 -23.02
CA LEU A 149 10.96 11.79 -24.13
C LEU A 149 11.36 10.39 -23.64
N TYR A 150 12.02 10.27 -22.49
CA TYR A 150 12.25 8.97 -21.82
C TYR A 150 10.93 8.28 -21.47
N LYS A 151 9.99 9.00 -20.86
CA LYS A 151 8.68 8.46 -20.50
C LYS A 151 7.89 8.08 -21.75
N LEU A 152 7.91 8.93 -22.78
CA LEU A 152 7.28 8.62 -24.07
C LEU A 152 7.86 7.35 -24.71
N ALA A 153 9.19 7.26 -24.81
CA ALA A 153 9.88 6.07 -25.32
C ALA A 153 9.55 4.81 -24.51
N SER A 154 9.51 4.95 -23.19
CA SER A 154 9.14 3.87 -22.28
C SER A 154 7.68 3.45 -22.47
N SER A 155 6.78 4.39 -22.74
CA SER A 155 5.40 4.08 -23.08
C SER A 155 5.30 3.27 -24.37
N PHE A 156 5.91 3.73 -25.47
CA PHE A 156 5.97 2.99 -26.73
C PHE A 156 6.59 1.59 -26.57
N ARG A 157 7.63 1.48 -25.76
CA ARG A 157 8.29 0.21 -25.44
C ARG A 157 7.37 -0.78 -24.72
N GLN A 158 6.59 -0.31 -23.74
CA GLN A 158 5.64 -1.19 -23.03
C GLN A 158 4.45 -1.54 -23.91
N PHE A 159 3.98 -0.56 -24.70
CA PHE A 159 2.91 -0.75 -25.67
C PHE A 159 3.25 -1.82 -26.71
N SER A 160 4.49 -1.83 -27.23
CA SER A 160 4.94 -2.83 -28.20
C SER A 160 5.04 -4.24 -27.58
N LYS A 161 5.22 -4.33 -26.25
CA LYS A 161 5.20 -5.60 -25.49
C LYS A 161 3.79 -6.06 -25.10
N GLY A 162 2.77 -5.25 -25.36
CA GLY A 162 1.38 -5.51 -24.96
C GLY A 162 1.08 -5.18 -23.49
N ASP A 163 2.00 -4.53 -22.77
CA ASP A 163 1.77 -4.05 -21.42
C ASP A 163 1.13 -2.66 -21.46
N TYR A 164 -0.17 -2.64 -21.76
CA TYR A 164 -0.95 -1.43 -21.96
C TYR A 164 -1.13 -0.61 -20.68
N GLU A 165 -1.18 -1.25 -19.52
CA GLU A 165 -1.29 -0.54 -18.24
C GLU A 165 -0.02 0.24 -17.94
N MET A 166 1.15 -0.36 -18.18
CA MET A 166 2.41 0.34 -17.99
C MET A 166 2.65 1.40 -19.06
N ALA A 167 2.22 1.16 -20.29
CA ALA A 167 2.26 2.18 -21.33
C ALA A 167 1.42 3.42 -20.95
N ASP A 168 0.18 3.23 -20.50
CA ASP A 168 -0.71 4.31 -20.02
C ASP A 168 -0.13 5.04 -18.80
N TYR A 169 0.48 4.31 -17.87
CA TYR A 169 1.15 4.90 -16.71
C TYR A 169 2.20 5.94 -17.10
N TYR A 170 3.08 5.62 -18.06
CA TYR A 170 4.12 6.57 -18.49
C TYR A 170 3.57 7.81 -19.20
N LEU A 171 2.43 7.69 -19.89
CA LEU A 171 1.80 8.83 -20.58
C LEU A 171 1.12 9.83 -19.64
N LYS A 172 0.66 9.39 -18.46
CA LYS A 172 -0.03 10.27 -17.49
C LYS A 172 0.83 11.41 -16.98
N GLU A 173 2.15 11.23 -16.99
CA GLU A 173 3.09 12.17 -16.40
C GLU A 173 3.79 13.07 -17.42
N ILE A 174 3.33 13.10 -18.68
CA ILE A 174 3.93 13.92 -19.73
C ILE A 174 2.93 14.89 -20.38
N SER A 175 3.42 16.05 -20.80
CA SER A 175 2.64 16.98 -21.61
C SER A 175 2.69 16.59 -23.09
N ILE A 176 1.80 15.68 -23.49
CA ILE A 176 1.81 15.16 -24.87
C ILE A 176 1.64 16.28 -25.91
N LYS A 177 0.83 17.30 -25.61
CA LYS A 177 0.64 18.45 -26.50
C LYS A 177 1.96 19.16 -26.82
N ASN A 178 2.81 19.37 -25.81
CA ASN A 178 4.11 20.02 -26.01
C ASN A 178 5.06 19.18 -26.86
N ILE A 179 4.99 17.86 -26.70
CA ILE A 179 5.78 16.91 -27.49
C ILE A 179 5.31 16.93 -28.95
N GLU A 180 4.01 16.84 -29.21
CA GLU A 180 3.46 16.87 -30.58
C GLU A 180 3.80 18.18 -31.31
N GLU A 181 3.80 19.32 -30.60
CA GLU A 181 4.18 20.61 -31.18
C GLU A 181 5.67 20.67 -31.56
N LYS A 182 6.55 20.02 -30.79
CA LYS A 182 8.00 19.99 -31.04
C LYS A 182 8.41 18.90 -32.03
N TYR A 183 7.66 17.79 -32.05
CA TYR A 183 7.97 16.57 -32.78
C TYR A 183 6.74 16.11 -33.58
N PRO A 184 6.38 16.84 -34.65
CA PRO A 184 5.17 16.56 -35.42
C PRO A 184 5.17 15.16 -36.04
N ASP A 185 6.34 14.62 -36.40
CA ASP A 185 6.47 13.29 -37.00
C ASP A 185 6.07 12.15 -36.06
N LEU A 186 6.05 12.39 -34.74
CA LEU A 186 5.61 11.41 -33.75
C LEU A 186 4.10 11.41 -33.54
N LYS A 187 3.39 12.45 -34.00
CA LYS A 187 1.98 12.68 -33.67
C LYS A 187 1.11 11.48 -34.01
N ASP A 188 1.23 10.95 -35.23
CA ASP A 188 0.42 9.83 -35.69
C ASP A 188 0.66 8.56 -34.86
N SER A 189 1.93 8.30 -34.49
CA SER A 189 2.30 7.15 -33.66
C SER A 189 1.78 7.28 -32.23
N ILE A 190 1.83 8.50 -31.68
CA ILE A 190 1.31 8.82 -30.36
C ILE A 190 -0.21 8.64 -30.33
N ASP A 191 -0.92 9.17 -31.33
CA ASP A 191 -2.37 9.11 -31.39
C ASP A 191 -2.85 7.67 -31.60
N ALA A 192 -2.19 6.90 -32.47
CA ALA A 192 -2.47 5.46 -32.63
C ALA A 192 -2.29 4.68 -31.31
N MET A 193 -1.26 5.02 -30.52
CA MET A 193 -1.07 4.42 -29.21
C MET A 193 -2.20 4.80 -28.24
N LYS A 194 -2.50 6.09 -28.10
CA LYS A 194 -3.55 6.59 -27.20
C LYS A 194 -4.89 5.95 -27.50
N THR A 195 -5.30 5.92 -28.77
CA THR A 195 -6.57 5.30 -29.18
C THR A 195 -6.66 3.86 -28.72
N LYS A 196 -5.61 3.06 -28.95
CA LYS A 196 -5.60 1.66 -28.51
C LYS A 196 -5.58 1.50 -26.99
N LEU A 197 -4.91 2.40 -26.27
CA LEU A 197 -4.93 2.41 -24.80
C LEU A 197 -6.31 2.75 -24.25
N ASP A 198 -6.99 3.73 -24.84
CA ASP A 198 -8.36 4.12 -24.48
C ASP A 198 -9.35 2.96 -24.74
N ASP A 199 -9.28 2.32 -25.91
CA ASP A 199 -10.09 1.15 -26.23
C ASP A 199 -9.86 0.00 -25.22
N THR A 200 -8.59 -0.23 -24.85
CA THR A 200 -8.22 -1.26 -23.87
C THR A 200 -8.79 -0.94 -22.48
N ARG A 201 -8.74 0.34 -22.09
CA ARG A 201 -9.29 0.82 -20.82
C ARG A 201 -10.80 0.65 -20.78
N GLU A 202 -11.51 1.06 -21.84
CA GLU A 202 -12.96 0.92 -21.94
C GLU A 202 -13.37 -0.57 -21.89
N ALA A 203 -12.67 -1.44 -22.62
CA ALA A 203 -12.92 -2.88 -22.59
C ALA A 203 -12.72 -3.48 -21.20
N ARG A 204 -11.66 -3.08 -20.48
CA ARG A 204 -11.40 -3.55 -19.10
C ARG A 204 -12.46 -3.05 -18.12
N ASP A 205 -12.85 -1.78 -18.23
CA ASP A 205 -13.85 -1.19 -17.34
C ASP A 205 -15.22 -1.85 -17.57
N LYS A 206 -15.59 -2.12 -18.83
CA LYS A 206 -16.78 -2.90 -19.18
C LYS A 206 -16.74 -4.32 -18.63
N ALA A 207 -15.64 -5.05 -18.82
CA ALA A 207 -15.48 -6.40 -18.29
C ALA A 207 -15.58 -6.43 -16.75
N SER A 208 -15.05 -5.41 -16.08
CA SER A 208 -15.13 -5.27 -14.63
C SER A 208 -16.57 -5.02 -14.16
N GLN A 209 -17.33 -4.19 -14.89
CA GLN A 209 -18.76 -3.96 -14.62
C GLN A 209 -19.59 -5.22 -14.84
N GLU A 210 -19.39 -5.94 -15.94
CA GLU A 210 -20.09 -7.19 -16.23
C GLU A 210 -19.82 -8.25 -15.15
N LYS A 211 -18.57 -8.37 -14.69
CA LYS A 211 -18.20 -9.26 -13.58
C LYS A 211 -18.93 -8.89 -12.29
N TYR A 212 -18.94 -7.61 -11.92
CA TYR A 212 -19.63 -7.14 -10.73
C TYR A 212 -21.15 -7.39 -10.81
N GLU A 213 -21.77 -7.15 -11.96
CA GLU A 213 -23.19 -7.44 -12.16
C GLU A 213 -23.51 -8.93 -12.09
N ALA A 214 -22.65 -9.78 -12.65
CA ALA A 214 -22.79 -11.23 -12.58
C ALA A 214 -22.70 -11.72 -11.13
N GLU A 215 -21.72 -11.26 -10.36
CA GLU A 215 -21.56 -11.58 -8.94
C GLU A 215 -22.78 -11.11 -8.12
N ARG A 216 -23.29 -9.90 -8.39
CA ARG A 216 -24.52 -9.38 -7.77
C ARG A 216 -25.74 -10.25 -8.08
N LYS A 217 -25.91 -10.69 -9.33
CA LYS A 217 -27.01 -11.58 -9.73
C LYS A 217 -26.89 -12.94 -9.07
N GLN A 218 -25.70 -13.52 -9.03
CA GLN A 218 -25.42 -14.79 -8.38
C GLN A 218 -25.73 -14.72 -6.88
N LYS A 219 -25.22 -13.71 -6.18
CA LYS A 219 -25.50 -13.53 -4.74
C LYS A 219 -26.99 -13.39 -4.44
N LYS A 220 -27.73 -12.65 -5.28
CA LYS A 220 -29.19 -12.51 -5.15
C LYS A 220 -29.91 -13.85 -5.36
N GLU A 221 -29.45 -14.65 -6.31
CA GLU A 221 -29.99 -15.99 -6.56
C GLU A 221 -29.69 -16.94 -5.40
N GLU A 222 -28.47 -16.93 -4.87
CA GLU A 222 -28.09 -17.72 -3.69
C GLU A 222 -28.87 -17.31 -2.44
N GLU A 223 -29.13 -16.02 -2.24
CA GLU A 223 -30.01 -15.52 -1.17
C GLU A 223 -31.45 -15.99 -1.36
N ARG A 224 -31.95 -15.97 -2.60
CA ARG A 224 -33.29 -16.48 -2.93
C ARG A 224 -33.40 -17.98 -2.66
N GLN A 225 -32.40 -18.76 -3.07
CA GLN A 225 -32.36 -20.20 -2.83
C GLN A 225 -32.29 -20.52 -1.34
N ARG A 226 -31.42 -19.83 -0.59
CA ARG A 226 -31.36 -19.95 0.88
C ARG A 226 -32.68 -19.58 1.56
N ALA A 227 -33.36 -18.54 1.09
CA ALA A 227 -34.67 -18.16 1.61
C ALA A 227 -35.74 -19.22 1.30
N GLN A 228 -35.72 -19.81 0.11
CA GLN A 228 -36.61 -20.92 -0.25
C GLN A 228 -36.33 -22.18 0.58
N GLU A 229 -35.06 -22.53 0.76
CA GLU A 229 -34.63 -23.65 1.61
C GLU A 229 -35.08 -23.44 3.06
N TYR A 230 -34.87 -22.24 3.61
CA TYR A 230 -35.32 -21.88 4.95
C TYR A 230 -36.85 -21.98 5.07
N GLN A 231 -37.60 -21.56 4.06
CA GLN A 231 -39.06 -21.68 4.04
C GLN A 231 -39.53 -23.13 3.95
N SER A 232 -38.78 -23.99 3.26
CA SER A 232 -39.11 -25.42 3.08
C SER A 232 -38.77 -26.32 4.26
N THR A 233 -38.11 -25.79 5.29
CA THR A 233 -37.71 -26.54 6.49
C THR A 233 -38.19 -25.85 7.77
N LEU A 234 -38.35 -26.62 8.84
CA LEU A 234 -38.75 -26.11 10.15
C LEU A 234 -37.54 -25.79 11.02
N HIS A 235 -37.57 -24.61 11.63
CA HIS A 235 -36.57 -24.16 12.58
C HIS A 235 -37.21 -23.81 13.92
N ILE A 236 -36.44 -23.96 15.00
CA ILE A 236 -36.82 -23.42 16.30
C ILE A 236 -36.90 -21.88 16.16
N GLY A 237 -37.98 -21.29 16.67
CA GLY A 237 -38.31 -19.89 16.53
C GLY A 237 -39.28 -19.57 15.38
N ASP A 238 -39.54 -20.51 14.46
CA ASP A 238 -40.56 -20.32 13.42
C ASP A 238 -41.97 -20.31 14.04
N PRO A 239 -42.94 -19.61 13.43
CA PRO A 239 -44.33 -19.65 13.85
C PRO A 239 -44.97 -21.02 13.58
N ASP A 240 -45.94 -21.41 14.41
CA ASP A 240 -46.58 -22.71 14.38
C ASP A 240 -47.38 -22.99 13.10
N ASN A 241 -47.88 -21.96 12.42
CA ASN A 241 -48.56 -22.09 11.12
C ASN A 241 -47.65 -22.72 10.06
N LYS A 242 -46.33 -22.46 10.11
CA LYS A 242 -45.35 -23.04 9.20
C LYS A 242 -45.23 -24.56 9.34
N ILE A 243 -45.57 -25.12 10.50
CA ILE A 243 -45.52 -26.56 10.75
C ILE A 243 -46.38 -27.30 9.75
N VAL A 244 -47.62 -26.85 9.55
CA VAL A 244 -48.55 -27.50 8.62
C VAL A 244 -48.15 -27.26 7.17
N ASP A 245 -47.62 -26.08 6.85
CA ASP A 245 -47.13 -25.76 5.51
C ASP A 245 -45.97 -26.66 5.08
N VAL A 246 -45.07 -27.02 6.01
CA VAL A 246 -43.87 -27.83 5.73
C VAL A 246 -44.12 -29.32 5.91
N MET A 247 -44.79 -29.73 6.99
CA MET A 247 -44.93 -31.14 7.38
C MET A 247 -46.29 -31.74 7.02
N GLY A 248 -47.25 -30.92 6.57
CA GLY A 248 -48.62 -31.35 6.28
C GLY A 248 -49.46 -31.52 7.54
N THR A 249 -50.48 -32.39 7.47
CA THR A 249 -51.41 -32.61 8.59
C THR A 249 -50.77 -33.52 9.65
N PRO A 250 -50.76 -33.14 10.95
CA PRO A 250 -50.25 -33.99 12.02
C PRO A 250 -51.16 -35.19 12.30
N GLU A 251 -50.60 -36.25 12.87
CA GLU A 251 -51.36 -37.41 13.35
C GLU A 251 -52.14 -37.08 14.63
N ALA A 252 -51.54 -36.27 15.51
CA ALA A 252 -52.19 -35.75 16.71
C ALA A 252 -51.67 -34.36 17.09
N LYS A 253 -52.49 -33.61 17.83
CA LYS A 253 -52.15 -32.29 18.37
C LYS A 253 -52.62 -32.21 19.83
N ASN A 254 -51.66 -32.12 20.75
CA ASN A 254 -51.93 -32.03 22.19
C ASN A 254 -51.67 -30.60 22.67
N THR A 255 -52.64 -29.99 23.36
CA THR A 255 -52.55 -28.60 23.83
C THR A 255 -52.59 -28.57 25.35
N THR A 256 -51.66 -27.85 25.97
CA THR A 256 -51.64 -27.57 27.41
C THR A 256 -51.64 -26.06 27.62
N GLN A 257 -52.43 -25.57 28.57
CA GLN A 257 -52.40 -24.17 28.99
C GLN A 257 -52.06 -24.09 30.47
N VAL A 258 -51.05 -23.29 30.81
CA VAL A 258 -50.60 -23.05 32.19
C VAL A 258 -50.32 -21.56 32.33
N ASP A 259 -50.93 -20.92 33.33
CA ASP A 259 -50.69 -19.51 33.69
C ASP A 259 -50.81 -18.51 32.51
N GLY A 260 -51.68 -18.80 31.54
CA GLY A 260 -51.89 -17.97 30.36
C GLY A 260 -50.93 -18.24 29.20
N HIS A 261 -49.93 -19.11 29.38
CA HIS A 261 -49.06 -19.61 28.31
C HIS A 261 -49.64 -20.88 27.70
N GLN A 262 -49.51 -21.01 26.38
CA GLN A 262 -49.98 -22.15 25.61
C GLN A 262 -48.81 -22.96 25.06
N SER A 263 -48.69 -24.21 25.51
CA SER A 263 -47.75 -25.18 24.92
C SER A 263 -48.52 -26.19 24.08
N VAL A 264 -48.04 -26.46 22.86
CA VAL A 264 -48.65 -27.42 21.94
C VAL A 264 -47.61 -28.42 21.45
N GLN A 265 -47.96 -29.70 21.47
CA GLN A 265 -47.19 -30.77 20.87
C GLN A 265 -47.89 -31.24 19.60
N TRP A 266 -47.20 -31.13 18.47
CA TRP A 266 -47.59 -31.63 17.16
C TRP A 266 -46.91 -32.98 16.92
N VAL A 267 -47.69 -34.02 16.66
CA VAL A 267 -47.23 -35.40 16.56
C VAL A 267 -47.25 -35.84 15.11
N TYR A 268 -46.09 -36.20 14.57
CA TYR A 268 -45.92 -36.88 13.30
C TYR A 268 -45.24 -38.23 13.54
N ARG A 269 -45.41 -39.16 12.58
CA ARG A 269 -44.92 -40.55 12.64
C ARG A 269 -43.54 -40.73 13.29
N ASN A 270 -42.58 -39.89 12.92
CA ASN A 270 -41.19 -39.98 13.37
C ASN A 270 -40.67 -38.67 14.00
N THR A 271 -41.55 -37.68 14.23
CA THR A 271 -41.12 -36.35 14.69
C THR A 271 -42.18 -35.73 15.58
N TYR A 272 -41.78 -35.26 16.76
CA TYR A 272 -42.60 -34.37 17.60
C TYR A 272 -42.09 -32.95 17.52
N ILE A 273 -43.00 -32.00 17.37
CA ILE A 273 -42.69 -30.57 17.34
C ILE A 273 -43.43 -29.91 18.50
N TYR A 274 -42.71 -29.14 19.29
CA TYR A 274 -43.24 -28.41 20.43
C TYR A 274 -43.29 -26.94 20.09
N THR A 275 -44.39 -26.27 20.43
CA THR A 275 -44.55 -24.82 20.28
C THR A 275 -45.00 -24.22 21.59
N ASP A 276 -44.42 -23.08 21.95
CA ASP A 276 -44.84 -22.26 23.10
C ASP A 276 -45.33 -20.91 22.57
N ASP A 277 -46.56 -20.54 22.94
CA ASP A 277 -47.25 -19.32 22.51
C ASP A 277 -47.24 -19.11 20.98
N GLY A 278 -47.38 -20.20 20.23
CA GLY A 278 -47.43 -20.19 18.77
C GLY A 278 -46.05 -20.16 18.09
N ILE A 279 -44.95 -20.33 18.82
CA ILE A 279 -43.58 -20.38 18.28
C ILE A 279 -42.97 -21.76 18.52
N ILE A 280 -42.34 -22.36 17.50
CA ILE A 280 -41.62 -23.63 17.64
C ILE A 280 -40.50 -23.48 18.67
N SER A 281 -40.57 -24.25 19.75
CA SER A 281 -39.58 -24.25 20.83
C SER A 281 -38.66 -25.47 20.80
N ALA A 282 -39.12 -26.62 20.28
CA ALA A 282 -38.29 -27.81 20.12
C ALA A 282 -38.77 -28.73 18.99
N ILE A 283 -37.84 -29.47 18.40
CA ILE A 283 -38.11 -30.52 17.40
C ILE A 283 -37.39 -31.79 17.85
N GLN A 284 -38.14 -32.85 18.12
CA GLN A 284 -37.63 -34.15 18.53
C GLN A 284 -37.87 -35.17 17.41
N LYS A 285 -36.79 -35.74 16.86
CA LYS A 285 -36.87 -36.78 15.82
C LYS A 285 -36.61 -38.16 16.44
N PHE A 286 -37.31 -39.17 15.94
CA PHE A 286 -37.15 -40.56 16.32
C PHE A 286 -36.61 -41.32 15.10
N GLU A 287 -35.51 -42.03 15.30
CA GLU A 287 -34.90 -42.93 14.30
C GLU A 287 -35.60 -44.29 14.25
#